data_AF-A0A3D3W7L1-F1
#
_entry.id   AF-A0A3D3W7L1-F1
#
_cell.length_a   1.000
_cell.length_b   1.000
_cell.length_c   1.000
_cell.angle_alpha   90.00
_cell.angle_beta   90.00
_cell.angle_gamma   90.00
#
_symmetry.space_group_name_H-M   'P 1'
#
loop_
_entity.id
_entity.type
_entity.pdbx_description
1 polymer ?
#
loop_
_entity_poly.entity_id
_entity_poly.type
_entity_poly.pdbx_seq_one_letter_code
_entity_poly.pdbx_strand_id
1 'polypeptide(L)'
;MDLEVRFLEVNAGVCARAGDHSAAAGVWLRSIELLTRRSRILEGKPDQWVPDQLRYLSAANAAIEFRIAGQVVEAERAQREAVHGAIALNDRLGRPPQDELRLVFWLLIHGDLLQQLGDSAGARGAWAMGRQRLGLTQWPAGPMASEAERFRQDLSSRLGE
;
A
#
# COMPACT_ATOMS: atom_id res chain seq x y z
N MET A 1 -5.45 11.64 19.33
CA MET A 1 -4.98 10.50 18.51
C MET A 1 -4.99 10.87 17.03
N ASP A 2 -6.11 11.32 16.45
CA ASP A 2 -6.14 11.68 15.02
C ASP A 2 -5.20 12.85 14.66
N LEU A 3 -5.10 13.88 15.51
CA LEU A 3 -4.11 14.97 15.36
C LEU A 3 -2.66 14.47 15.46
N GLU A 4 -2.41 13.43 16.26
CA GLU A 4 -1.07 12.89 16.49
C GLU A 4 -0.61 12.09 15.27
N VAL A 5 -1.50 11.29 14.68
CA VAL A 5 -1.27 10.63 13.38
C VAL A 5 -0.94 11.68 12.31
N ARG A 6 -1.77 12.73 12.17
CA ARG A 6 -1.51 13.81 11.20
C ARG A 6 -0.17 14.51 11.43
N PHE A 7 0.20 14.75 12.69
CA PHE A 7 1.49 15.33 13.02
C PHE A 7 2.66 14.42 12.59
N LEU A 8 2.54 13.11 12.79
CA LEU A 8 3.53 12.14 12.31
C LEU A 8 3.61 12.14 10.78
N GLU A 9 2.48 12.14 10.07
CA GLU A 9 2.48 12.19 8.59
C GLU A 9 3.20 13.44 8.06
N VAL A 10 2.98 14.60 8.68
CA VAL A 10 3.68 15.86 8.33
C VAL A 10 5.18 15.72 8.59
N ASN A 11 5.58 15.18 9.73
CA ASN A 11 7.00 14.99 10.07
C ASN A 11 7.70 13.99 9.14
N ALA A 12 7.02 12.93 8.71
CA ALA A 12 7.56 12.00 7.73
C ALA A 12 7.89 12.74 6.42
N GLY A 13 6.97 13.60 5.97
CA GLY A 13 7.20 14.47 4.81
C GLY A 13 8.33 15.48 5.01
N VAL A 14 8.54 16.00 6.23
CA VAL A 14 9.69 16.87 6.55
C VAL A 14 11.00 16.11 6.42
N CYS A 15 11.09 14.90 7.00
CA CYS A 15 12.28 14.04 6.88
C CYS A 15 12.59 13.71 5.42
N ALA A 16 11.58 13.29 4.66
CA ALA A 16 11.74 12.93 3.24
C ALA A 16 12.22 14.13 2.40
N ARG A 17 11.68 15.34 2.62
CA ARG A 17 12.15 16.55 1.92
C ARG A 17 13.58 16.96 2.30
N ALA A 18 14.03 16.59 3.50
CA ALA A 18 15.42 16.78 3.92
C ALA A 18 16.37 15.69 3.38
N GLY A 19 15.85 14.68 2.67
CA GLY A 19 16.61 13.55 2.14
C GLY A 19 16.83 12.42 3.14
N ASP A 20 16.31 12.53 4.37
CA ASP A 20 16.41 11.48 5.38
C ASP A 20 15.23 10.50 5.29
N HIS A 21 15.30 9.66 4.26
CA HIS A 21 14.26 8.67 3.96
C HIS A 21 14.18 7.56 5.02
N SER A 22 15.29 7.19 5.65
CA SER A 22 15.29 6.24 6.78
C SER A 22 14.51 6.80 7.98
N ALA A 23 14.72 8.08 8.33
CA ALA A 23 13.93 8.73 9.37
C ALA A 23 12.47 8.88 8.97
N ALA A 24 12.19 9.23 7.70
CA ALA A 24 10.82 9.32 7.19
C ALA A 24 10.07 7.99 7.35
N ALA A 25 10.70 6.86 6.97
CA ALA A 25 10.16 5.52 7.18
C ALA A 25 9.89 5.24 8.66
N GLY A 26 10.83 5.59 9.56
CA GLY A 26 10.66 5.45 11.01
C GLY A 26 9.48 6.27 11.57
N VAL A 27 9.16 7.43 10.98
CA VAL A 27 7.98 8.21 11.35
C VAL A 27 6.68 7.52 10.90
N TRP A 28 6.65 6.97 9.68
CA TRP A 28 5.52 6.18 9.20
C TRP A 28 5.25 4.95 10.07
N LEU A 29 6.30 4.25 10.52
CA LEU A 29 6.16 3.12 11.45
C LEU A 29 5.54 3.53 12.79
N ARG A 30 5.88 4.71 13.33
CA ARG A 30 5.22 5.24 14.54
C ARG A 30 3.74 5.54 14.31
N SER A 31 3.36 6.00 13.12
CA SER A 31 1.95 6.19 12.77
C SER A 31 1.17 4.86 12.84
N ILE A 32 1.76 3.77 12.33
CA ILE A 32 1.18 2.42 12.38
C ILE A 32 0.90 1.96 13.83
N GLU A 33 1.80 2.24 14.76
CA GLU A 33 1.61 1.88 16.17
C GLU A 33 0.40 2.58 16.79
N LEU A 34 0.20 3.87 16.50
CA LEU A 34 -0.96 4.63 16.97
C LEU A 34 -2.26 4.12 16.34
N LEU A 35 -2.24 3.84 15.04
CA LEU A 35 -3.40 3.34 14.30
C LEU A 35 -3.78 1.92 14.74
N THR A 36 -2.81 1.08 15.09
CA THR A 36 -3.06 -0.23 15.72
C THR A 36 -3.81 -0.09 17.03
N ARG A 37 -3.40 0.85 17.90
CA ARG A 37 -4.13 1.12 19.15
C ARG A 37 -5.53 1.67 18.87
N ARG A 38 -5.67 2.51 17.86
CA ARG A 38 -6.97 3.09 17.46
C ARG A 38 -7.94 2.03 16.95
N SER A 39 -7.48 1.07 16.12
CA SER A 39 -8.30 -0.03 15.60
C SER A 39 -8.96 -0.81 16.76
N ARG A 40 -8.18 -1.18 17.79
CA ARG A 40 -8.70 -1.85 19.00
C ARG A 40 -9.77 -1.05 19.74
N ILE A 41 -9.61 0.27 19.82
CA ILE A 41 -10.59 1.15 20.49
C ILE A 41 -11.89 1.26 19.68
N LEU A 42 -11.81 1.11 18.35
CA LEU A 42 -12.95 1.21 17.45
C LEU A 42 -13.61 -0.12 17.12
N GLU A 43 -13.09 -1.24 17.63
CA GLU A 43 -13.67 -2.55 17.38
C GLU A 43 -15.16 -2.60 17.75
N GLY A 44 -15.97 -3.12 16.83
CA GLY A 44 -17.42 -3.21 16.94
C GLY A 44 -18.19 -1.90 16.66
N LYS A 45 -17.50 -0.78 16.37
CA LYS A 45 -18.13 0.52 16.12
C LYS A 45 -18.34 0.79 14.62
N PRO A 46 -19.22 1.76 14.26
CA PRO A 46 -19.22 2.34 12.92
C PRO A 46 -17.81 2.81 12.55
N ASP A 47 -17.43 2.63 11.29
CA ASP A 47 -16.14 3.06 10.74
C ASP A 47 -14.91 2.44 11.43
N GLN A 48 -15.06 1.29 12.11
CA GLN A 48 -13.97 0.54 12.74
C GLN A 48 -12.82 0.17 11.79
N TRP A 49 -13.07 0.20 10.48
CA TRP A 49 -12.10 -0.12 9.44
C TRP A 49 -11.16 1.05 9.07
N VAL A 50 -11.52 2.29 9.41
CA VAL A 50 -10.74 3.48 9.03
C VAL A 50 -9.30 3.44 9.56
N PRO A 51 -9.04 3.08 10.83
CA PRO A 51 -7.67 2.99 11.32
C PRO A 51 -6.83 1.96 10.58
N ASP A 52 -7.42 0.84 10.17
CA ASP A 52 -6.71 -0.19 9.41
C ASP A 52 -6.39 0.29 7.99
N GLN A 53 -7.31 1.01 7.33
CA GLN A 53 -7.02 1.62 6.03
C GLN A 53 -5.85 2.61 6.11
N LEU A 54 -5.84 3.48 7.12
CA LEU A 54 -4.75 4.43 7.36
C LEU A 54 -3.44 3.73 7.74
N ARG A 55 -3.52 2.59 8.43
CA ARG A 55 -2.36 1.78 8.81
C ARG A 55 -1.69 1.20 7.57
N TYR A 56 -2.47 0.63 6.64
CA TYR A 56 -1.93 0.08 5.41
C TYR A 56 -1.38 1.17 4.48
N LEU A 57 -2.00 2.35 4.44
CA LEU A 57 -1.44 3.53 3.79
C LEU A 57 -0.07 3.92 4.39
N SER A 58 0.03 3.95 5.72
CA SER A 58 1.29 4.27 6.41
C SER A 58 2.37 3.21 6.14
N ALA A 59 2.01 1.93 6.09
CA ALA A 59 2.92 0.84 5.76
C ALA A 59 3.45 0.94 4.32
N ALA A 60 2.58 1.24 3.34
CA ALA A 60 3.00 1.45 1.96
C ALA A 60 3.91 2.68 1.80
N ASN A 61 3.63 3.77 2.54
CA ASN A 61 4.51 4.93 2.54
C ASN A 61 5.87 4.61 3.17
N ALA A 62 5.91 3.90 4.30
CA ALA A 62 7.15 3.42 4.89
C ALA A 62 7.96 2.58 3.90
N ALA A 63 7.29 1.71 3.14
CA ALA A 63 7.95 0.88 2.12
C ALA A 63 8.60 1.72 1.01
N ILE A 64 7.93 2.77 0.54
CA ILE A 64 8.50 3.70 -0.45
C ILE A 64 9.75 4.38 0.11
N GLU A 65 9.67 4.91 1.32
CA GLU A 65 10.81 5.59 1.96
C GLU A 65 12.00 4.63 2.18
N PHE A 66 11.74 3.42 2.69
CA PHE A 66 12.77 2.38 2.82
C PHE A 66 13.41 2.02 1.49
N ARG A 67 12.61 1.91 0.42
CA ARG A 67 13.13 1.62 -0.93
C ARG A 67 14.04 2.73 -1.43
N ILE A 68 13.67 4.00 -1.22
CA ILE A 68 14.50 5.16 -1.60
C ILE A 68 15.80 5.17 -0.79
N ALA A 69 15.75 4.81 0.49
CA ALA A 69 16.93 4.65 1.35
C ALA A 69 17.81 3.43 1.00
N GLY A 70 17.43 2.62 0.02
CA GLY A 70 18.15 1.39 -0.36
C GLY A 70 17.93 0.21 0.59
N GLN A 71 16.99 0.32 1.53
CA GLN A 71 16.65 -0.69 2.53
C GLN A 71 15.56 -1.62 1.98
N VAL A 72 15.93 -2.42 0.96
CA VAL A 72 14.97 -3.19 0.14
C VAL A 72 14.23 -4.27 0.95
N VAL A 73 14.89 -4.89 1.94
CA VAL A 73 14.27 -5.93 2.79
C VAL A 73 13.20 -5.33 3.70
N GLU A 74 13.48 -4.17 4.28
CA GLU A 74 12.55 -3.40 5.10
C GLU A 74 11.38 -2.88 4.27
N ALA A 75 11.67 -2.43 3.04
CA ALA A 75 10.66 -2.02 2.09
C ALA A 75 9.70 -3.18 1.75
N GLU A 76 10.22 -4.37 1.43
CA GLU A 76 9.38 -5.55 1.15
C GLU A 76 8.51 -5.90 2.35
N ARG A 77 9.09 -5.92 3.56
CA ARG A 77 8.35 -6.25 4.78
C ARG A 77 7.17 -5.31 5.00
N ALA A 78 7.40 -4.00 4.89
CA ALA A 78 6.36 -2.98 5.06
C ALA A 78 5.31 -3.07 3.93
N GLN A 79 5.76 -3.28 2.70
CA GLN A 79 4.86 -3.41 1.54
C GLN A 79 3.96 -4.64 1.67
N ARG A 80 4.51 -5.77 2.13
CA ARG A 80 3.77 -7.02 2.37
C ARG A 80 2.64 -6.83 3.39
N GLU A 81 2.91 -6.11 4.48
CA GLU A 81 1.87 -5.77 5.47
C GLU A 81 0.75 -4.94 4.81
N ALA A 82 1.12 -3.92 4.03
CA ALA A 82 0.16 -3.06 3.34
C ALA A 82 -0.75 -3.85 2.39
N VAL A 83 -0.17 -4.69 1.51
CA VAL A 83 -0.96 -5.44 0.52
C VAL A 83 -1.83 -6.53 1.16
N HIS A 84 -1.31 -7.30 2.12
CA HIS A 84 -2.09 -8.36 2.77
C HIS A 84 -3.29 -7.77 3.53
N GLY A 85 -3.07 -6.70 4.27
CA GLY A 85 -4.12 -6.01 4.99
C GLY A 85 -5.17 -5.39 4.08
N ALA A 86 -4.72 -4.72 3.01
CA ALA A 86 -5.61 -4.06 2.06
C ALA A 86 -6.45 -5.03 1.23
N ILE A 87 -5.92 -6.20 0.85
CA ILE A 87 -6.71 -7.26 0.19
C ILE A 87 -7.90 -7.65 1.08
N ALA A 88 -7.61 -8.05 2.32
CA ALA A 88 -8.63 -8.52 3.25
C ALA A 88 -9.67 -7.43 3.56
N LEU A 89 -9.21 -6.18 3.74
CA LEU A 89 -10.10 -5.07 4.01
C LEU A 89 -10.99 -4.72 2.81
N ASN A 90 -10.41 -4.60 1.62
CA ASN A 90 -11.15 -4.26 0.42
C ASN A 90 -12.19 -5.35 0.10
N ASP A 91 -11.84 -6.63 0.25
CA ASP A 91 -12.79 -7.73 0.07
C ASP A 91 -13.99 -7.62 1.02
N ARG A 92 -13.74 -7.30 2.28
CA ARG A 92 -14.79 -7.06 3.28
C ARG A 92 -15.66 -5.85 2.95
N LEU A 93 -15.09 -4.81 2.37
CA LEU A 93 -15.78 -3.56 2.01
C LEU A 93 -16.41 -3.60 0.60
N GLY A 94 -16.38 -4.74 -0.09
CA GLY A 94 -17.00 -4.89 -1.41
C GLY A 94 -16.18 -4.30 -2.57
N ARG A 95 -14.87 -4.19 -2.39
CA ARG A 95 -13.88 -3.73 -3.39
C ARG A 95 -14.21 -2.34 -3.97
N PRO A 96 -14.17 -1.27 -3.13
CA PRO A 96 -14.36 0.09 -3.62
C PRO A 96 -13.32 0.42 -4.70
N PRO A 97 -13.71 0.94 -5.89
CA PRO A 97 -12.79 1.12 -7.01
C PRO A 97 -11.52 1.93 -6.67
N GLN A 98 -11.65 2.98 -5.85
CA GLN A 98 -10.50 3.81 -5.46
C GLN A 98 -9.50 3.07 -4.58
N ASP A 99 -9.97 2.15 -3.75
CA ASP A 99 -9.14 1.36 -2.87
C ASP A 99 -8.52 0.18 -3.62
N GLU A 100 -9.22 -0.35 -4.63
CA GLU A 100 -8.67 -1.34 -5.55
C GLU A 100 -7.56 -0.76 -6.45
N LEU A 101 -7.73 0.44 -7.01
CA LEU A 101 -6.64 1.10 -7.75
C LEU A 101 -5.39 1.26 -6.88
N ARG A 102 -5.58 1.69 -5.63
CA ARG A 102 -4.48 1.84 -4.69
C ARG A 102 -3.82 0.51 -4.38
N LEU A 103 -4.61 -0.54 -4.15
CA LEU A 103 -4.09 -1.89 -3.92
C LEU A 103 -3.31 -2.41 -5.14
N VAL A 104 -3.79 -2.18 -6.36
CA VAL A 104 -3.11 -2.58 -7.59
C VAL A 104 -1.75 -1.89 -7.73
N PHE A 105 -1.69 -0.59 -7.46
CA PHE A 105 -0.43 0.15 -7.39
C PHE A 105 0.53 -0.44 -6.34
N TRP A 106 0.02 -0.81 -5.18
CA TRP A 106 0.81 -1.44 -4.13
C TRP A 106 1.30 -2.85 -4.49
N LEU A 107 0.49 -3.65 -5.19
CA LEU A 107 0.90 -4.95 -5.69
C LEU A 107 1.98 -4.84 -6.76
N LEU A 108 1.94 -3.80 -7.58
CA LEU A 108 3.02 -3.48 -8.53
C LEU A 108 4.34 -3.20 -7.82
N ILE A 109 4.32 -2.31 -6.82
CA ILE A 109 5.51 -2.02 -5.98
C ILE A 109 6.01 -3.28 -5.27
N HIS A 110 5.10 -4.10 -4.75
CA HIS A 110 5.47 -5.33 -4.05
C HIS A 110 6.18 -6.30 -4.99
N GLY A 111 5.67 -6.50 -6.20
CA GLY A 111 6.33 -7.32 -7.20
C GLY A 111 7.70 -6.77 -7.60
N ASP A 112 7.86 -5.45 -7.70
CA ASP A 112 9.15 -4.81 -7.98
C ASP A 112 10.17 -5.07 -6.87
N LEU A 113 9.74 -4.99 -5.60
CA LEU A 113 10.59 -5.27 -4.45
C LEU A 113 11.00 -6.75 -4.40
N LEU A 114 10.06 -7.67 -4.64
CA LEU A 114 10.37 -9.11 -4.72
C LEU A 114 11.36 -9.40 -5.85
N GLN A 115 11.18 -8.77 -7.01
CA GLN A 115 12.10 -8.91 -8.14
C GLN A 115 13.50 -8.37 -7.80
N GLN A 116 13.60 -7.23 -7.11
CA GLN A 116 14.88 -6.68 -6.63
C GLN A 116 15.58 -7.62 -5.63
N LEU A 117 14.81 -8.35 -4.83
CA LEU A 117 15.32 -9.36 -3.90
C LEU A 117 15.62 -10.71 -4.58
N GLY A 118 15.42 -10.82 -5.89
CA GLY A 118 15.65 -12.05 -6.66
C GLY A 118 14.52 -13.09 -6.59
N ASP A 119 13.40 -12.78 -5.93
CA ASP A 119 12.21 -13.63 -5.90
C ASP A 119 11.31 -13.37 -7.11
N SER A 120 11.70 -13.91 -8.27
CA SER A 120 10.94 -13.77 -9.51
C SER A 120 9.60 -14.51 -9.49
N ALA A 121 9.47 -15.58 -8.69
CA ALA A 121 8.21 -16.30 -8.57
C ALA A 121 7.19 -15.47 -7.76
N GLY A 122 7.61 -14.92 -6.62
CA GLY A 122 6.82 -14.00 -5.82
C GLY A 122 6.46 -12.74 -6.59
N ALA A 123 7.41 -12.15 -7.33
CA ALA A 123 7.17 -10.96 -8.15
C ALA A 123 6.03 -11.17 -9.16
N ARG A 124 6.10 -12.26 -9.94
CA ARG A 124 5.01 -12.63 -10.86
C ARG A 124 3.70 -12.88 -10.14
N GLY A 125 3.73 -13.52 -8.96
CA GLY A 125 2.56 -13.74 -8.12
C GLY A 125 1.87 -12.43 -7.73
N ALA A 126 2.65 -11.43 -7.31
CA ALA A 126 2.14 -10.11 -6.94
C ALA A 126 1.52 -9.37 -8.14
N TRP A 127 2.20 -9.37 -9.29
CA TRP A 127 1.66 -8.73 -10.51
C TRP A 127 0.41 -9.43 -11.05
N ALA A 128 0.40 -10.77 -11.06
CA ALA A 128 -0.76 -11.56 -11.47
C ALA A 128 -1.97 -11.29 -10.56
N MET A 129 -1.74 -11.19 -9.24
CA MET A 129 -2.78 -10.76 -8.30
C MET A 129 -3.30 -9.37 -8.65
N GLY A 130 -2.43 -8.39 -8.90
CA GLY A 130 -2.83 -7.04 -9.32
C GLY A 130 -3.73 -7.06 -10.56
N ARG A 131 -3.36 -7.87 -11.57
CA ARG A 131 -4.16 -8.00 -12.79
C ARG A 131 -5.52 -8.67 -12.52
N GLN A 132 -5.54 -9.68 -11.66
CA GLN A 132 -6.77 -10.32 -11.23
C GLN A 132 -7.71 -9.32 -10.52
N ARG A 133 -7.19 -8.50 -9.60
CA ARG A 133 -7.96 -7.45 -8.91
C ARG A 133 -8.60 -6.46 -9.89
N LEU A 134 -7.87 -6.06 -10.93
CA LEU A 134 -8.39 -5.20 -12.01
C LEU A 134 -9.56 -5.84 -12.79
N GLY A 135 -9.58 -7.17 -12.94
CA GLY A 135 -10.67 -7.90 -13.61
C GLY A 135 -11.88 -8.16 -12.73
N LEU A 136 -11.71 -8.08 -11.41
CA LEU A 136 -12.77 -8.34 -10.41
C LEU A 136 -13.56 -7.08 -10.02
N THR A 137 -13.11 -5.91 -10.44
CA THR A 137 -13.65 -4.62 -10.01
C THR A 137 -14.43 -3.97 -11.15
N GLN A 138 -15.64 -3.49 -10.85
CA GLN A 138 -16.41 -2.69 -11.81
C GLN A 138 -15.91 -1.25 -11.76
N TRP A 139 -15.33 -0.80 -12.86
CA TRP A 139 -14.72 0.53 -12.95
C TRP A 139 -15.74 1.58 -13.36
N PRO A 140 -15.87 2.70 -12.62
CA PRO A 140 -16.68 3.82 -13.06
C PRO A 140 -16.05 4.45 -14.31
N ALA A 141 -16.89 4.92 -15.23
CA ALA A 141 -16.43 5.60 -16.43
C ALA A 141 -15.58 6.83 -16.09
N GLY A 142 -14.63 7.17 -16.98
CA GLY A 142 -13.76 8.33 -16.81
C GLY A 142 -12.37 7.96 -16.28
N PRO A 143 -11.72 8.87 -15.52
CA PRO A 143 -10.29 8.77 -15.22
C PRO A 143 -9.87 7.47 -14.52
N MET A 144 -10.72 6.91 -13.65
CA MET A 144 -10.42 5.67 -12.93
C MET A 144 -10.39 4.46 -13.86
N ALA A 145 -11.32 4.35 -14.81
CA ALA A 145 -11.29 3.29 -15.82
C ALA A 145 -10.03 3.40 -16.69
N SER A 146 -9.63 4.61 -17.06
CA SER A 146 -8.39 4.85 -17.82
C SER A 146 -7.14 4.46 -17.02
N GLU A 147 -7.10 4.76 -15.72
CA GLU A 147 -6.00 4.35 -14.84
C GLU A 147 -5.95 2.83 -14.65
N ALA A 148 -7.10 2.19 -14.45
CA ALA A 148 -7.21 0.74 -14.35
C ALA A 148 -6.69 0.05 -15.62
N GLU A 149 -6.97 0.63 -16.79
CA GLU A 149 -6.45 0.15 -18.07
C GLU A 149 -4.93 0.35 -18.19
N ARG A 150 -4.38 1.49 -17.74
CA ARG A 150 -2.92 1.68 -17.69
C ARG A 150 -2.24 0.63 -16.83
N PHE A 151 -2.76 0.38 -15.62
CA PHE A 151 -2.22 -0.69 -14.77
C PHE A 151 -2.35 -2.07 -15.41
N ARG A 152 -3.45 -2.34 -16.13
CA ARG A 152 -3.64 -3.62 -16.83
C ARG A 152 -2.54 -3.83 -17.86
N GLN A 153 -2.22 -2.82 -18.65
CA GLN A 153 -1.16 -2.87 -19.67
C GLN A 153 0.24 -3.04 -19.06
N ASP A 154 0.55 -2.27 -18.01
CA ASP A 154 1.84 -2.39 -17.30
C ASP A 154 2.02 -3.80 -16.71
N LEU A 155 1.00 -4.32 -16.03
CA LEU A 155 1.03 -5.66 -15.44
C LEU A 155 1.12 -6.76 -16.50
N SER A 156 0.43 -6.64 -17.64
CA SER A 156 0.59 -7.59 -18.76
C SER A 156 2.01 -7.56 -19.30
N SER A 157 2.60 -6.38 -19.49
CA SER A 157 3.98 -6.25 -19.95
C SER A 157 4.97 -6.93 -19.01
N ARG A 158 4.82 -6.76 -17.69
CA ARG A 158 5.65 -7.40 -16.65
C ARG A 158 5.48 -8.92 -16.59
N LEU A 159 4.29 -9.40 -16.93
CA LEU A 159 3.97 -10.83 -16.99
C LEU A 159 4.36 -11.48 -18.33
N GLY A 160 4.73 -10.67 -19.33
CA GLY A 160 5.13 -11.14 -20.67
C GLY A 160 3.95 -11.53 -21.55
N GLU A 161 2.80 -10.86 -21.40
CA GLU A 161 1.56 -11.08 -22.15
C GLU A 161 1.23 -9.96 -23.14
#